data_AF-A0A529LEJ6-F1
#
_entry.id   AF-A0A529LEJ6-F1
#
_cell.length_a   1.000
_cell.length_b   1.000
_cell.length_c   1.000
_cell.angle_alpha   90.00
_cell.angle_beta   90.00
_cell.angle_gamma   90.00
#
_symmetry.space_group_name_H-M   'P 1'
#
loop_
_entity.id
_entity.type
_entity.pdbx_description
1 polymer ?
#
loop_
_entity_poly.entity_id
_entity_poly.type
_entity_poly.pdbx_seq_one_letter_code
_entity_poly.pdbx_strand_id
1 'polypeptide(L)'
;DPDETVDREVAQARVVVMQAALDILSGKTSDAAAAVREQYAAQRKIAKNPDDAQAATEYDRLRLYAIKSQRDALEELRRNGTIGDEAYHRLEEEIDWTELAASPPGRFQPLNT
;
A
#
# COMPACT_ATOMS: atom_id res chain seq x y z
N ASP A 1 -21.74 -8.74 18.80
CA ASP A 1 -20.67 -8.00 19.49
C ASP A 1 -20.56 -6.59 18.91
N PRO A 2 -20.33 -5.50 19.68
CA PRO A 2 -19.97 -4.21 19.09
C PRO A 2 -18.79 -4.29 18.11
N ASP A 3 -17.82 -5.17 18.33
CA ASP A 3 -16.66 -5.35 17.44
C ASP A 3 -17.09 -5.90 16.06
N GLU A 4 -17.95 -6.92 16.03
CA GLU A 4 -18.55 -7.46 14.80
C GLU A 4 -19.40 -6.42 14.03
N THR A 5 -19.85 -5.36 14.71
CA THR A 5 -20.61 -4.26 14.10
C THR A 5 -19.67 -3.30 13.38
N VAL A 6 -18.54 -2.95 14.01
CA VAL A 6 -17.51 -2.08 13.42
C VAL A 6 -16.88 -2.75 12.19
N ASP A 7 -16.53 -4.03 12.25
CA ASP A 7 -15.91 -4.73 11.12
C ASP A 7 -16.83 -4.76 9.89
N ARG A 8 -18.14 -4.94 10.12
CA ARG A 8 -19.15 -4.90 9.06
C ARG A 8 -19.29 -3.49 8.47
N GLU A 9 -19.30 -2.46 9.30
CA GLU A 9 -19.34 -1.05 8.86
C GLU A 9 -18.09 -0.70 8.02
N VAL A 10 -16.90 -1.12 8.47
CA VAL A 10 -15.64 -0.94 7.75
C VAL A 10 -15.69 -1.65 6.39
N ALA A 11 -16.14 -2.89 6.34
CA ALA A 11 -16.27 -3.65 5.09
C ALA A 11 -17.21 -2.94 4.08
N GLN A 12 -18.39 -2.52 4.55
CA GLN A 12 -19.38 -1.82 3.73
C GLN A 12 -18.83 -0.47 3.23
N ALA A 13 -18.26 0.34 4.12
CA ALA A 13 -17.68 1.63 3.77
C ALA A 13 -16.53 1.48 2.77
N ARG A 14 -15.65 0.49 2.97
CA ARG A 14 -14.54 0.21 2.05
C ARG A 14 -15.02 -0.15 0.65
N VAL A 15 -16.09 -0.93 0.51
CA VAL A 15 -16.65 -1.21 -0.82
C VAL A 15 -17.09 0.07 -1.52
N VAL A 16 -17.76 0.97 -0.79
CA VAL A 16 -18.27 2.25 -1.34
C VAL A 16 -17.14 3.19 -1.77
N VAL A 17 -16.14 3.42 -0.91
CA VAL A 17 -15.05 4.36 -1.24
C VAL A 17 -14.18 3.84 -2.38
N MET A 18 -13.94 2.53 -2.46
CA MET A 18 -13.19 1.93 -3.57
C MET A 18 -14.00 1.96 -4.88
N GLN A 19 -15.33 1.84 -4.80
CA GLN A 19 -16.19 2.02 -5.96
C GLN A 19 -16.14 3.46 -6.50
N ALA A 20 -16.19 4.46 -5.62
CA ALA A 20 -16.08 5.87 -6.02
C ALA A 20 -14.77 6.17 -6.76
N ALA A 21 -13.65 5.56 -6.33
CA ALA A 21 -12.36 5.66 -7.02
C ALA A 21 -12.42 5.02 -8.42
N LEU A 22 -13.06 3.86 -8.56
CA LEU A 22 -13.22 3.20 -9.86
C LEU A 22 -14.11 3.99 -10.81
N ASP A 23 -15.18 4.61 -10.30
CA ASP A 23 -16.12 5.40 -11.09
C ASP A 23 -15.43 6.60 -11.71
N ILE A 24 -14.65 7.37 -10.93
CA ILE A 24 -13.93 8.53 -11.46
C ILE A 24 -12.82 8.13 -12.45
N LEU A 25 -12.18 6.98 -12.24
CA LEU A 25 -11.13 6.46 -13.13
C LEU A 25 -11.68 5.84 -14.42
N SER A 26 -12.97 5.50 -14.48
CA SER A 26 -13.60 4.90 -15.68
C SER A 26 -13.52 5.81 -16.92
N GLY A 27 -13.50 7.13 -16.71
CA GLY A 27 -13.32 8.13 -17.77
C GLY A 27 -11.86 8.37 -18.19
N LYS A 28 -10.89 7.64 -17.62
CA LYS A 28 -9.46 7.78 -17.92
C LYS A 28 -8.97 6.57 -18.73
N THR A 29 -8.37 6.85 -19.90
CA THR A 29 -8.02 5.82 -20.90
C THR A 29 -6.53 5.49 -20.99
N SER A 30 -5.67 6.13 -20.20
CA SER A 30 -4.24 5.83 -20.20
C SER A 30 -3.94 4.46 -19.55
N ASP A 31 -2.80 3.87 -19.92
CA ASP A 31 -2.32 2.63 -19.30
C ASP A 31 -2.10 2.80 -17.78
N ALA A 32 -1.61 3.97 -17.37
CA ALA A 32 -1.50 4.31 -15.95
C ALA A 32 -2.87 4.27 -15.25
N ALA A 33 -3.93 4.78 -15.88
CA ALA A 33 -5.28 4.69 -15.32
C ALA A 33 -5.79 3.25 -15.28
N ALA A 34 -5.43 2.41 -16.25
CA ALA A 34 -5.77 0.99 -16.22
C ALA A 34 -5.12 0.29 -15.01
N ALA A 35 -3.82 0.49 -14.78
CA ALA A 35 -3.10 -0.08 -13.65
C ALA A 35 -3.68 0.37 -12.29
N VAL A 36 -4.04 1.65 -12.15
CA VAL A 36 -4.65 2.17 -10.92
C VAL A 36 -6.07 1.58 -10.72
N ARG A 37 -6.86 1.41 -11.78
CA ARG A 37 -8.16 0.73 -11.71
C ARG A 37 -8.03 -0.72 -11.25
N GLU A 38 -7.03 -1.45 -11.74
CA GLU A 38 -6.81 -2.83 -11.32
C GLU A 38 -6.50 -2.94 -9.82
N GLN A 39 -5.67 -2.03 -9.28
CA GLN A 39 -5.37 -1.96 -7.85
C GLN A 39 -6.61 -1.67 -7.01
N TYR A 40 -7.41 -0.66 -7.37
CA TYR A 40 -8.66 -0.37 -6.65
C TYR A 40 -9.70 -1.49 -6.77
N ALA A 41 -9.75 -2.18 -7.92
CA ALA A 41 -10.63 -3.34 -8.08
C ALA A 41 -10.23 -4.50 -7.17
N ALA A 42 -8.92 -4.75 -7.00
CA ALA A 42 -8.40 -5.74 -6.06
C ALA A 42 -8.73 -5.36 -4.61
N GLN A 43 -8.52 -4.09 -4.22
CA GLN A 43 -8.86 -3.59 -2.89
C GLN A 43 -10.36 -3.70 -2.60
N ARG A 44 -11.23 -3.38 -3.58
CA ARG A 44 -12.69 -3.55 -3.46
C ARG A 44 -13.08 -5.02 -3.33
N LYS A 45 -12.35 -5.94 -3.97
CA LYS A 45 -12.59 -7.38 -3.82
C LYS A 45 -12.29 -7.85 -2.39
N ILE A 46 -11.18 -7.42 -1.81
CA ILE A 46 -10.85 -7.69 -0.40
C ILE A 46 -11.91 -7.10 0.53
N ALA A 47 -12.34 -5.85 0.30
CA ALA A 47 -13.33 -5.18 1.13
C ALA A 47 -14.69 -5.90 1.24
N LYS A 48 -15.02 -6.80 0.30
CA LYS A 48 -16.23 -7.61 0.35
C LYS A 48 -16.18 -8.78 1.34
N ASN A 49 -15.00 -9.10 1.87
CA ASN A 49 -14.84 -10.09 2.92
C ASN A 49 -14.96 -9.39 4.29
N PRO A 50 -16.07 -9.52 5.03
CA PRO A 50 -16.24 -8.83 6.31
C PRO A 50 -15.23 -9.28 7.37
N ASP A 51 -14.72 -10.52 7.28
CA ASP A 51 -13.78 -11.07 8.26
C ASP A 51 -12.34 -10.54 8.08
N ASP A 52 -12.03 -9.97 6.90
CA ASP A 52 -10.71 -9.41 6.60
C ASP A 52 -10.82 -8.34 5.49
N ALA A 53 -11.66 -7.35 5.73
CA ALA A 53 -11.95 -6.30 4.74
C ALA A 53 -10.74 -5.40 4.45
N GLN A 54 -9.69 -5.50 5.28
CA GLN A 54 -8.49 -4.68 5.20
C GLN A 54 -7.22 -5.48 4.85
N ALA A 55 -7.35 -6.74 4.44
CA ALA A 55 -6.24 -7.58 4.03
C ALA A 55 -5.34 -6.94 2.94
N ALA A 56 -4.07 -7.35 2.92
CA ALA A 56 -3.18 -7.05 1.80
C ALA A 56 -3.68 -7.72 0.51
N THR A 57 -3.77 -6.93 -0.56
CA THR A 57 -3.92 -7.44 -1.93
C THR A 57 -2.62 -8.09 -2.42
N GLU A 58 -2.67 -8.74 -3.58
CA GLU A 58 -1.45 -9.23 -4.24
C GLU A 58 -0.51 -8.10 -4.64
N TYR A 59 -1.06 -6.95 -5.08
CA TYR A 59 -0.27 -5.75 -5.40
C TYR A 59 0.50 -5.24 -4.18
N ASP A 60 -0.13 -5.22 -3.01
CA ASP A 60 0.50 -4.80 -1.75
C ASP A 60 1.65 -5.73 -1.40
N ARG A 61 1.45 -7.05 -1.51
CA ARG A 61 2.49 -8.06 -1.24
C ARG A 61 3.67 -7.95 -2.21
N LEU A 62 3.40 -7.75 -3.50
CA LEU A 62 4.44 -7.55 -4.51
C LEU A 62 5.21 -6.26 -4.27
N ARG A 63 4.54 -5.19 -3.87
CA ARG A 63 5.18 -3.92 -3.53
C ARG A 63 6.09 -4.07 -2.31
N LEU A 64 5.62 -4.72 -1.24
CA LEU A 64 6.44 -5.03 -0.06
C LEU A 64 7.65 -5.90 -0.41
N TYR A 65 7.48 -6.89 -1.29
CA TYR A 65 8.58 -7.71 -1.79
C TYR A 65 9.63 -6.88 -2.54
N ALA A 66 9.19 -5.97 -3.41
CA ALA A 66 10.09 -5.07 -4.14
C ALA A 66 10.79 -4.06 -3.23
N ILE A 67 10.08 -3.49 -2.24
CA ILE A 67 10.62 -2.57 -1.24
C ILE A 67 11.80 -3.21 -0.49
N LYS A 68 11.69 -4.49 -0.12
CA LYS A 68 12.79 -5.20 0.52
C LYS A 68 14.07 -5.12 -0.33
N SER A 69 13.96 -5.39 -1.62
CA SER A 69 15.10 -5.29 -2.55
C SER A 69 15.59 -3.85 -2.74
N GLN A 70 14.70 -2.85 -2.69
CA GLN A 70 15.10 -1.43 -2.74
C GLN A 70 15.93 -1.05 -1.51
N ARG A 71 15.55 -1.50 -0.31
CA ARG A 71 16.31 -1.28 0.93
C ARG A 71 17.69 -1.93 0.85
N ASP A 72 17.77 -3.17 0.38
CA ASP A 72 19.06 -3.87 0.20
C ASP A 72 20.00 -3.09 -0.75
N ALA A 73 19.46 -2.54 -1.84
CA ALA A 73 20.23 -1.74 -2.78
C ALA A 73 20.65 -0.37 -2.20
N LEU A 74 19.77 0.30 -1.46
CA LEU A 74 20.06 1.58 -0.82
C LEU A 74 21.18 1.45 0.23
N GLU A 75 21.11 0.41 1.05
CA GLU A 75 22.14 0.09 2.04
C GLU A 75 23.48 -0.20 1.37
N GLU A 76 23.50 -0.94 0.24
CA GLU A 76 24.75 -1.18 -0.49
C GLU A 76 25.38 0.10 -1.02
N LEU A 77 24.57 1.02 -1.57
CA LEU A 77 25.05 2.34 -2.01
C LEU A 77 25.64 3.16 -0.85
N ARG A 78 25.11 3.01 0.36
CA ARG A 78 25.65 3.65 1.56
C ARG A 78 26.96 3.01 1.99
N ARG A 79 27.00 1.68 2.09
CA ARG A 79 28.18 0.91 2.53
C ARG A 79 29.39 1.11 1.63
N ASN A 80 29.19 1.17 0.33
CA ASN A 80 30.29 1.36 -0.63
C ASN A 80 30.67 2.84 -0.85
N GLY A 81 30.00 3.77 -0.17
CA GLY A 81 30.30 5.20 -0.24
C GLY A 81 29.83 5.90 -1.52
N THR A 82 29.00 5.26 -2.35
CA THR A 82 28.38 5.90 -3.52
C THR A 82 27.47 7.05 -3.10
N ILE A 83 26.79 6.91 -1.96
CA ILE A 83 25.95 7.99 -1.40
C ILE A 83 26.35 8.35 0.04
N GLY A 84 26.21 9.65 0.34
CA GLY A 84 26.37 10.19 1.69
C GLY A 84 25.13 10.00 2.57
N ASP A 85 25.27 10.37 3.84
CA ASP A 85 24.26 10.18 4.89
C ASP A 85 22.93 10.87 4.59
N GLU A 86 23.01 12.14 4.22
CA GLU A 86 21.83 12.95 3.87
C GLU A 86 21.07 12.39 2.66
N ALA A 87 21.79 11.88 1.67
CA ALA A 87 21.17 11.27 0.49
C ALA A 87 20.51 9.93 0.84
N TYR A 88 21.14 9.16 1.73
CA TYR A 88 20.56 7.92 2.25
C TYR A 88 19.26 8.19 2.99
N HIS A 89 19.23 9.11 3.96
CA HIS A 89 18.03 9.37 4.76
C HIS A 89 16.85 9.90 3.93
N ARG A 90 17.10 10.71 2.89
CA ARG A 90 16.03 11.14 1.98
C ARG A 90 15.42 9.98 1.17
N LEU A 91 16.26 9.07 0.70
CA LEU A 91 15.79 7.88 -0.03
C LEU A 91 15.13 6.85 0.91
N GLU A 92 15.65 6.73 2.12
CA GLU A 92 15.06 5.90 3.17
C GLU A 92 13.64 6.39 3.50
N GLU A 93 13.46 7.70 3.70
CA GLU A 93 12.14 8.30 3.94
C GLU A 93 11.16 8.03 2.78
N GLU A 94 11.61 8.16 1.52
CA GLU A 94 10.79 7.83 0.35
C GLU A 94 10.32 6.37 0.35
N ILE A 95 11.22 5.44 0.69
CA ILE A 95 10.90 4.01 0.77
C ILE A 95 9.95 3.75 1.94
N ASP A 96 10.14 4.41 3.08
CA ASP A 96 9.26 4.30 4.25
C ASP A 96 7.81 4.71 3.91
N TRP A 97 7.63 5.83 3.19
CA TRP A 97 6.31 6.25 2.72
C TRP A 97 5.67 5.22 1.79
N THR A 98 6.46 4.62 0.92
CA THR A 98 5.98 3.60 -0.02
C THR A 98 5.61 2.30 0.70
N GLU A 99 6.36 1.91 1.73
CA GLU A 99 6.09 0.75 2.58
C GLU A 99 4.84 0.95 3.44
N LEU A 100 4.67 2.14 4.02
CA LEU A 100 3.48 2.51 4.75
C LEU A 100 2.24 2.41 3.85
N ALA A 101 2.31 2.92 2.62
CA ALA A 101 1.20 2.86 1.66
C ALA A 101 0.87 1.41 1.21
N ALA A 102 1.85 0.51 1.22
CA ALA A 102 1.68 -0.90 0.85
C ALA A 102 1.21 -1.78 2.02
N SER A 103 1.37 -1.31 3.26
CA SER A 103 1.11 -2.11 4.46
C SER A 103 -0.37 -2.07 4.84
N PRO A 104 -0.99 -3.23 5.17
CA PRO A 104 -2.32 -3.24 5.75
C PRO A 104 -2.38 -2.43 7.06
N PRO A 105 -3.52 -1.80 7.36
CA PRO A 105 -3.75 -1.14 8.65
C PRO A 105 -3.39 -2.05 9.83
N GLY A 106 -2.72 -1.50 10.85
CA GLY A 106 -2.30 -2.25 12.04
C GLY A 106 -1.08 -3.16 11.86
N ARG A 107 -0.48 -3.24 10.66
CA ARG A 107 0.75 -4.02 10.42
C ARG A 107 2.01 -3.19 10.23
N PHE A 108 1.89 -1.88 9.99
CA PHE A 108 3.06 -1.01 9.90
C PHE A 108 3.51 -0.56 11.28
N GLN A 109 4.73 -0.93 11.65
CA GLN A 109 5.49 -0.28 12.71
C GLN A 109 6.58 0.55 12.03
N PRO A 110 6.53 1.89 12.10
CA PRO A 110 7.64 2.71 11.62
C PRO A 110 8.93 2.30 12.33
N LEU A 111 10.06 2.26 11.62
CA LEU A 111 11.38 1.98 12.20
C LEU A 111 11.93 3.15 13.03
N ASN A 112 11.09 3.83 13.83
CA ASN A 112 11.49 4.95 14.67
C ASN A 112 10.90 4.84 16.08
N THR A 113 11.68 4.25 16.99
CA THR A 113 11.86 4.70 18.38
C THR A 113 13.29 4.42 18.82
#